data_AF-A0A7W6FPZ6-F1
#
_entry.id   AF-A0A7W6FPZ6-F1
#
_cell.length_a   1.000
_cell.length_b   1.000
_cell.length_c   1.000
_cell.angle_alpha   90.00
_cell.angle_beta   90.00
_cell.angle_gamma   90.00
#
_symmetry.space_group_name_H-M   'P 1'
#
loop_
_entity.id
_entity.type
_entity.pdbx_description
1 polymer ?
#
loop_
_entity_poly.entity_id
_entity_poly.type
_entity_poly.pdbx_seq_one_letter_code
_entity_poly.pdbx_strand_id
1 'polypeptide(L)'
;MSFTQLDPPIPLEVLDKGKGLAIGLIDYGPEHNLIWVTAIDATGEIWCAPNPNVRMRQNWTMGRPKPYAVPDHGCAGESATVQSIARPD
;
A
#
# COMPACT_ATOMS: atom_id res chain seq x y z
N MET A 1 14.71 -9.01 -16.67
CA MET A 1 14.75 -8.00 -15.59
C MET A 1 14.54 -6.63 -16.21
N SER A 2 13.53 -5.90 -15.78
CA SER A 2 13.23 -4.54 -16.25
C SER A 2 13.01 -3.60 -15.06
N PHE A 3 13.39 -2.34 -15.24
CA PHE A 3 13.05 -1.24 -14.35
C PHE A 3 12.15 -0.27 -15.10
N THR A 4 10.99 0.03 -14.53
CA THR A 4 10.05 1.01 -15.06
C THR A 4 10.03 2.20 -14.13
N GLN A 5 10.49 3.36 -14.61
CA GLN A 5 10.33 4.62 -13.89
C GLN A 5 8.85 5.04 -13.93
N LEU A 6 8.33 5.50 -12.78
CA LEU A 6 6.98 6.04 -12.68
C LEU A 6 7.02 7.56 -12.83
N ASP A 7 6.28 8.06 -13.80
CA ASP A 7 6.10 9.49 -14.04
C ASP A 7 4.63 9.75 -14.44
N PRO A 8 3.80 10.31 -13.55
CA PRO A 8 4.16 10.89 -12.24
C PRO A 8 4.37 9.83 -11.15
N PRO A 9 5.10 10.17 -10.05
CA PRO A 9 5.19 9.33 -8.87
C PRO A 9 3.83 8.99 -8.26
N ILE A 10 3.65 7.75 -7.81
CA ILE A 10 2.35 7.25 -7.32
C ILE A 10 2.33 7.26 -5.79
N PRO A 11 1.36 7.94 -5.14
CA PRO A 11 1.21 7.89 -3.69
C PRO A 11 0.76 6.51 -3.21
N LEU A 12 1.56 5.90 -2.34
CA LEU A 12 1.27 4.61 -1.73
C LEU A 12 1.70 4.57 -0.26
N GLU A 13 1.38 3.46 0.38
CA GLU A 13 1.78 3.14 1.74
C GLU A 13 2.50 1.79 1.74
N VAL A 14 3.69 1.75 2.32
CA VAL A 14 4.46 0.53 2.54
C VAL A 14 4.16 0.06 3.97
N LEU A 15 3.74 -1.19 4.12
CA LEU A 15 3.49 -1.78 5.44
C LEU A 15 4.76 -1.65 6.31
N ASP A 16 4.59 -1.29 7.58
CA ASP A 16 5.65 -1.06 8.57
C ASP A 16 6.62 0.11 8.30
N LYS A 17 6.55 0.77 7.13
CA LYS A 17 7.34 1.98 6.80
C LYS A 17 6.49 3.25 6.70
N GLY A 18 5.23 3.11 6.34
CA GLY A 18 4.27 4.21 6.22
C GLY A 18 4.14 4.76 4.81
N LYS A 19 3.71 6.02 4.73
CA LYS A 19 3.34 6.69 3.49
C LYS A 19 4.55 7.12 2.67
N GLY A 20 4.42 7.09 1.35
CA GLY A 20 5.46 7.55 0.44
C GLY A 20 4.99 7.74 -0.99
N LEU A 21 5.95 8.10 -1.84
CA LEU A 21 5.79 8.23 -3.29
C LEU A 21 6.60 7.15 -4.00
N ALA A 22 5.93 6.28 -4.74
CA ALA A 22 6.61 5.35 -5.62
C ALA A 22 7.11 6.05 -6.88
N ILE A 23 8.40 5.87 -7.15
CA ILE A 23 9.12 6.48 -8.27
C ILE A 23 9.53 5.44 -9.32
N GLY A 24 9.40 4.15 -9.01
CA GLY A 24 9.76 3.08 -9.93
C GLY A 24 9.25 1.71 -9.51
N LEU A 25 9.29 0.78 -10.48
CA LEU A 25 8.92 -0.62 -10.33
C LEU A 25 10.02 -1.50 -10.93
N ILE A 26 10.46 -2.51 -10.20
CA ILE A 26 11.41 -3.52 -10.69
C ILE A 26 10.65 -4.83 -10.89
N ASP A 27 10.75 -5.39 -12.10
CA ASP A 27 10.22 -6.71 -12.43
C ASP A 27 11.38 -7.70 -12.68
N TYR A 28 11.41 -8.73 -11.84
CA TYR A 28 12.36 -9.83 -11.93
C TYR A 28 11.83 -11.03 -12.72
N GLY A 29 10.52 -11.08 -13.03
CA GLY A 29 9.89 -12.14 -13.82
C GLY A 29 8.88 -13.01 -13.06
N PRO A 30 8.43 -14.14 -13.65
CA PRO A 30 7.24 -14.89 -13.24
C PRO A 30 7.24 -15.47 -11.82
N GLU A 31 8.39 -15.64 -11.19
CA GLU A 31 8.53 -16.23 -9.84
C GLU A 31 8.87 -15.20 -8.75
N HIS A 32 8.82 -13.91 -9.09
CA HIS A 32 9.18 -12.82 -8.18
C HIS A 32 8.05 -11.80 -8.06
N ASN A 33 7.96 -11.18 -6.89
CA ASN A 33 7.08 -10.04 -6.71
C ASN A 33 7.60 -8.83 -7.50
N LEU A 34 6.67 -8.03 -8.01
CA LEU A 34 6.99 -6.66 -8.42
C LEU A 34 7.51 -5.90 -7.20
N ILE A 35 8.66 -5.27 -7.35
CA ILE A 35 9.29 -4.50 -6.28
C ILE A 35 9.07 -3.02 -6.53
N TRP A 36 8.40 -2.36 -5.58
CA TRP A 36 8.10 -0.94 -5.63
C TRP A 36 9.22 -0.15 -4.99
N VAL A 37 9.79 0.80 -5.74
CA VAL A 37 10.80 1.74 -5.25
C VAL A 37 10.07 2.99 -4.78
N THR A 38 10.10 3.24 -3.48
CA THR A 38 9.28 4.26 -2.81
C THR A 38 10.16 5.17 -1.95
N ALA A 39 10.01 6.48 -2.11
CA ALA A 39 10.54 7.45 -1.17
C ALA A 39 9.56 7.60 0.01
N ILE A 40 10.01 7.28 1.22
CA ILE A 40 9.19 7.34 2.43
C ILE A 40 9.10 8.78 2.94
N ASP A 41 7.87 9.28 3.12
CA ASP A 41 7.60 10.68 3.47
C ASP A 41 8.21 11.07 4.83
N ALA A 42 8.14 10.16 5.81
CA ALA A 42 8.52 10.45 7.20
C ALA A 42 10.03 10.43 7.44
N THR A 43 10.77 9.55 6.76
CA THR A 43 12.21 9.33 6.99
C THR A 43 13.08 9.84 5.85
N GLY A 44 12.51 10.07 4.66
CA GLY A 44 13.26 10.37 3.44
C GLY A 44 14.02 9.19 2.85
N GLU A 45 13.87 7.99 3.42
CA GLU A 45 14.52 6.78 2.91
C GLU A 45 13.92 6.34 1.57
N ILE A 46 14.77 5.90 0.65
CA ILE A 46 14.33 5.14 -0.53
C ILE A 46 14.26 3.67 -0.12
N TRP A 47 13.06 3.10 -0.19
CA TRP A 47 12.78 1.73 0.22
C TRP A 47 12.24 0.90 -0.94
N CYS A 48 12.62 -0.37 -0.99
CA CYS A 48 12.15 -1.34 -1.96
C CYS A 48 11.21 -2.34 -1.28
N ALA A 49 9.92 -2.34 -1.63
CA ALA A 49 8.92 -3.22 -1.04
C ALA A 49 8.29 -4.15 -2.08
N PRO A 50 8.11 -5.45 -1.78
CA PRO A 50 7.38 -6.35 -2.67
C PRO A 50 5.88 -6.04 -2.66
N ASN A 51 5.18 -6.38 -3.74
CA ASN A 51 3.74 -6.10 -3.90
C ASN A 51 2.84 -6.45 -2.70
N PRO A 52 3.02 -7.59 -1.98
CA PRO A 52 2.23 -7.89 -0.78
C PRO A 52 2.33 -6.85 0.35
N ASN A 53 3.42 -6.08 0.39
CA ASN A 53 3.72 -5.08 1.42
C ASN A 53 3.33 -3.66 1.00
N VAL A 54 2.64 -3.50 -0.12
CA VAL A 54 2.30 -2.18 -0.67
C VAL A 54 0.78 -2.01 -0.74
N ARG A 55 0.29 -0.86 -0.30
CA ARG A 55 -1.13 -0.49 -0.32
C ARG A 55 -1.32 0.85 -0.99
N MET A 56 -2.34 0.98 -1.82
CA MET A 56 -2.75 2.28 -2.35
C MET A 56 -3.31 3.16 -1.23
N ARG A 57 -3.06 4.47 -1.29
CA ARG A 57 -3.67 5.42 -0.36
C ARG A 57 -5.17 5.63 -0.66
N GLN A 58 -5.91 6.05 0.37
CA GLN A 58 -7.29 6.53 0.24
C GLN A 58 -7.37 7.68 -0.79
N ASN A 59 -8.44 7.73 -1.58
CA ASN A 59 -8.70 8.81 -2.51
C ASN A 59 -10.21 9.08 -2.59
N TRP A 60 -10.67 10.19 -2.01
CA TRP A 60 -12.09 10.53 -1.93
C TRP A 60 -12.70 10.89 -3.30
N THR A 61 -11.96 11.58 -4.17
CA THR A 61 -12.41 11.94 -5.52
C THR A 61 -12.61 10.70 -6.40
N MET A 62 -11.78 9.68 -6.21
CA MET A 62 -11.94 8.38 -6.88
C MET A 62 -12.86 7.40 -6.11
N GLY A 63 -13.54 7.85 -5.05
CA GLY A 63 -14.40 6.99 -4.23
C GLY A 63 -13.66 5.82 -3.56
N ARG A 64 -12.33 5.91 -3.43
CA ARG A 64 -11.50 4.85 -2.86
C ARG A 64 -11.46 5.00 -1.33
N PRO A 65 -12.08 4.10 -0.57
CA PRO A 65 -12.05 4.15 0.89
C PRO A 65 -10.64 3.84 1.42
N LYS A 66 -10.43 4.06 2.71
CA LYS A 66 -9.21 3.61 3.38
C LYS A 66 -9.10 2.09 3.24
N PRO A 67 -7.94 1.53 2.85
CA PRO A 67 -7.76 0.08 2.78
C PRO A 67 -8.08 -0.54 4.15
N TYR A 68 -8.79 -1.67 4.15
CA TYR A 68 -8.97 -2.46 5.36
C TYR A 68 -7.58 -2.89 5.85
N ALA A 69 -7.25 -2.56 7.11
CA ALA A 69 -6.11 -3.18 7.76
C ALA A 69 -6.39 -4.68 7.75
N VAL A 70 -5.55 -5.46 7.07
CA VAL A 70 -5.55 -6.91 7.29
C VAL A 70 -5.09 -7.07 8.74
N PRO A 71 -5.94 -7.58 9.65
CA PRO A 71 -5.47 -7.90 10.99
C PRO A 71 -4.33 -8.89 10.83
N ASP A 72 -3.24 -8.67 11.58
CA ASP A 72 -2.15 -9.63 11.69
C ASP A 72 -2.76 -11.02 11.90
N HIS A 73 -2.39 -12.00 11.07
CA HIS A 73 -2.79 -13.39 11.28
C HIS A 73 -1.98 -13.99 12.43
N GLY A 74 -1.92 -13.28 13.56
CA GLY A 74 -1.57 -13.85 14.85
C GLY A 74 -2.79 -14.61 15.35
N CYS A 75 -2.64 -15.91 15.58
CA CYS A 75 -3.65 -16.72 16.27
C CYS A 75 -3.96 -16.11 17.65
N ALA A 76 -5.00 -15.27 17.75
CA ALA A 76 -5.71 -14.99 19.00
C ALA A 76 -7.03 -14.24 18.75
N GLY A 77 -8.14 -14.90 19.08
CA GLY A 77 -9.28 -14.27 19.75
C GLY A 77 -10.20 -13.37 18.93
N GLU A 78 -11.45 -13.78 18.88
CA GLU A 78 -12.65 -13.10 18.38
C GLU A 78 -12.87 -11.65 18.88
N SER A 79 -13.66 -10.92 18.07
CA SER A 79 -14.43 -9.67 18.33
C SER A 79 -13.80 -8.39 17.73
N ALA A 80 -14.49 -7.53 16.96
CA ALA A 80 -15.90 -7.20 16.99
C ALA A 80 -16.43 -6.65 15.64
N THR A 81 -17.66 -7.05 15.33
CA THR A 81 -18.78 -6.29 14.74
C THR A 81 -18.48 -5.14 13.76
N VAL A 82 -18.66 -5.42 12.47
CA VAL A 82 -18.98 -4.39 11.46
C VAL A 82 -20.44 -3.98 11.66
N GLN A 83 -20.70 -2.90 12.38
CA GLN A 83 -22.01 -2.26 12.35
C GLN A 83 -22.06 -1.24 11.21
N SER A 84 -22.83 -1.61 10.19
CA SER A 84 -23.38 -0.71 9.19
C SER A 84 -24.12 0.45 9.85
N ILE A 85 -23.67 1.66 9.63
CA ILE A 85 -24.51 2.85 9.79
C ILE A 85 -24.48 3.58 8.45
N ALA A 86 -25.51 3.28 7.65
CA ALA A 86 -26.05 4.23 6.71
C ALA A 86 -26.40 5.52 7.46
N ARG A 87 -26.15 6.68 6.86
CA ARG A 87 -27.03 7.83 7.11
C ARG A 87 -27.44 8.52 5.80
N PRO A 88 -28.74 8.86 5.69
CA PRO A 88 -29.32 9.64 4.61
C PRO A 88 -29.02 11.14 4.80
N ASP A 89 -29.14 11.87 3.69
CA ASP A 89 -29.26 13.33 3.51
C ASP A 89 -28.43 14.28 4.39
#